data_AF-A0A821CBW0-F1
#
_entry.id   AF-A0A821CBW0-F1
#
_cell.length_a   1.000
_cell.length_b   1.000
_cell.length_c   1.000
_cell.angle_alpha   90.00
_cell.angle_beta   90.00
_cell.angle_gamma   90.00
#
_symmetry.space_group_name_H-M   'P 1'
#
loop_
_entity.id
_entity.type
_entity.pdbx_description
1 polymer ?
#
loop_
_entity_poly.entity_id
_entity_poly.type
_entity_poly.pdbx_seq_one_letter_code
_entity_poly.pdbx_strand_id
1 'polypeptide(L)'
;LCQEWEAIDYPDIDIRYTALIKLTNTICEQCQHYARRTAHKLLNDKSSTDLNCTQSLDVPKKLCILVNDIEYVKQKLLSSLPCLLNFSSVIDNMIEHYDSPDFQQTKVTLERLISTAEHKMNNVIKLIFECASTLFYVSLKDKISKYYEDEKHNKVDPMNDMNQHIDQEILRKLYAGLEKVQYSRVACAIRLKALQCLRELLPLQESPDFYERVLQSFGHLALYFERVCREEQHIPGPSCEEITTFRRTLQQFALSTEQLQLIYFREITQTPSPHECSTDNGIIIFHTAYEIVNDLITIYVQILSCRDLPRMDYFGASDPYVILELLPSTLYPKRPKEHKTITIKRTLDPEFNQLFQWYRLPVNIVHTPGAVLRLSVWDEDIVKEDAFIGEYFVPLTNIEFLKNRASMRDVPVSEVRLRRQNKHAQPKVYELIRNRAKFDQEAALFLKQR
;
A
#
# COMPACT_ATOMS: atom_id res chain seq x y z
N LEU A 1 11.33 -41.21 37.83
CA LEU A 1 9.96 -40.65 37.74
C LEU A 1 8.95 -41.62 37.15
N CYS A 2 8.77 -41.82 35.83
CA CYS A 2 7.74 -42.77 35.35
C CYS A 2 7.98 -44.21 35.81
N GLN A 3 9.24 -44.66 35.81
CA GLN A 3 9.62 -45.97 36.35
C GLN A 3 9.39 -46.08 37.85
N GLU A 4 9.52 -44.98 38.60
CA GLU A 4 9.26 -44.95 40.04
C GLU A 4 7.75 -44.87 40.32
N TRP A 5 6.98 -44.17 39.49
CA TRP A 5 5.53 -44.09 39.57
C TRP A 5 4.87 -45.47 39.48
N GLU A 6 5.31 -46.29 38.52
CA GLU A 6 4.85 -47.67 38.39
C GLU A 6 5.35 -48.55 39.55
N ALA A 7 6.57 -48.32 40.04
CA ALA A 7 7.16 -49.12 41.12
C ALA A 7 6.59 -48.83 42.52
N ILE A 8 6.03 -47.64 42.76
CA ILE A 8 5.46 -47.27 44.08
C ILE A 8 4.19 -48.08 44.37
N ASP A 9 3.47 -48.53 43.34
CA ASP A 9 2.25 -49.36 43.43
C ASP A 9 1.35 -48.98 44.62
N TYR A 10 0.86 -47.73 44.60
CA TYR A 10 0.09 -47.17 45.71
C TYR A 10 -1.09 -48.09 46.07
N PRO A 11 -1.16 -48.60 47.31
CA PRO A 11 -2.19 -49.55 47.72
C PRO A 11 -3.55 -48.88 47.94
N ASP A 12 -3.56 -47.58 48.22
CA ASP A 12 -4.77 -46.77 48.41
C ASP A 12 -5.09 -45.99 47.13
N ILE A 13 -6.32 -46.17 46.63
CA ILE A 13 -6.80 -45.64 45.35
C ILE A 13 -6.93 -44.10 45.41
N ASP A 14 -7.40 -43.55 46.53
CA ASP A 14 -7.56 -42.10 46.72
C ASP A 14 -6.20 -41.39 46.78
N ILE A 15 -5.22 -42.03 47.44
CA ILE A 15 -3.85 -41.52 47.51
C ILE A 15 -3.22 -41.54 46.12
N ARG A 16 -3.38 -42.64 45.36
CA ARG A 16 -2.88 -42.77 43.99
C ARG A 16 -3.47 -41.70 43.08
N TYR A 17 -4.79 -41.47 43.17
CA TYR A 17 -5.48 -40.44 42.41
C TYR A 17 -5.02 -39.02 42.78
N THR A 18 -4.90 -38.73 44.07
CA THR A 18 -4.42 -37.42 44.54
C THR A 18 -2.98 -37.16 44.10
N ALA A 19 -2.12 -38.19 44.14
CA ALA A 19 -0.76 -38.13 43.64
C ALA A 19 -0.72 -37.87 42.14
N LEU A 20 -1.59 -38.52 41.35
CA LEU A 20 -1.71 -38.30 39.90
C LEU A 20 -2.01 -36.84 39.55
N ILE A 21 -2.99 -36.22 40.22
CA ILE A 21 -3.35 -34.81 40.00
C ILE A 21 -2.16 -33.90 40.33
N LYS A 22 -1.56 -34.08 41.51
CA LYS A 22 -0.43 -33.25 41.96
C LYS A 22 0.75 -33.37 41.00
N LEU A 23 1.13 -34.59 40.62
CA LEU A 23 2.27 -34.85 39.75
C LEU A 23 2.01 -34.30 38.34
N THR A 24 0.79 -34.46 37.81
CA THR A 24 0.38 -33.85 36.54
C THR A 24 0.49 -32.33 36.58
N ASN A 25 -0.06 -31.68 37.62
CA ASN A 25 0.01 -30.23 37.76
C ASN A 25 1.46 -29.73 37.89
N THR A 26 2.27 -30.39 38.73
CA THR A 26 3.68 -30.03 38.90
C THR A 26 4.46 -30.16 37.60
N ILE A 27 4.29 -31.24 36.83
CA ILE A 27 4.96 -31.40 35.53
C ILE A 27 4.52 -30.31 34.56
N CYS A 28 3.21 -30.00 34.50
CA CYS A 28 2.68 -28.93 33.68
C CYS A 28 3.28 -27.56 34.03
N GLU A 29 3.41 -27.24 35.32
CA GLU A 29 4.03 -26.01 35.81
C GLU A 29 5.52 -25.95 35.47
N GLN A 30 6.26 -27.06 35.62
CA GLN A 30 7.68 -27.12 35.29
C GLN A 30 7.94 -26.99 33.79
N CYS A 31 7.09 -27.56 32.93
CA CYS A 31 7.18 -27.38 31.48
C CYS A 31 6.98 -25.91 31.08
N GLN A 32 6.00 -25.23 31.71
CA GLN A 32 5.79 -23.79 31.50
C GLN A 32 6.99 -22.97 31.99
N HIS A 33 7.54 -23.31 33.15
CA HIS A 33 8.70 -22.62 33.70
C HIS A 33 9.95 -22.84 32.85
N TYR A 34 10.14 -24.04 32.29
CA TYR A 34 11.19 -24.34 31.32
C TYR A 34 11.06 -23.43 30.10
N ALA A 35 9.89 -23.38 29.46
CA ALA A 35 9.67 -22.54 28.29
C ALA A 35 9.99 -21.07 28.57
N ARG A 36 9.49 -20.51 29.69
CA ARG A 36 9.78 -19.12 30.09
C ARG A 36 11.26 -18.88 30.31
N ARG A 37 11.97 -19.80 30.97
CA ARG A 37 13.40 -19.67 31.23
C ARG A 37 14.22 -19.76 29.94
N THR A 38 13.82 -20.62 29.01
CA THR A 38 14.40 -20.74 27.67
C THR A 38 14.22 -19.43 26.89
N ALA A 39 13.03 -18.82 26.91
CA ALA A 39 12.79 -17.50 26.31
C ALA A 39 13.63 -16.39 26.97
N HIS A 40 13.75 -16.39 28.30
CA HIS A 40 14.57 -15.40 29.02
C HIS A 40 16.04 -15.44 28.63
N LYS A 41 16.60 -16.60 28.25
CA LYS A 41 17.98 -16.68 27.75
C LYS A 41 18.19 -15.87 26.47
N LEU A 42 17.17 -15.78 25.61
CA LEU A 42 17.19 -14.91 24.41
C LEU A 42 17.02 -13.43 24.80
N LEU A 43 16.14 -13.13 25.75
CA LEU A 43 15.75 -11.76 26.12
C LEU A 43 16.77 -11.04 27.02
N ASN A 44 17.53 -11.79 27.83
CA ASN A 44 18.49 -11.26 28.79
C ASN A 44 19.94 -11.39 28.33
N ASP A 45 20.21 -11.73 27.07
CA ASP A 45 21.53 -11.57 26.44
C ASP A 45 21.80 -10.05 26.24
N LYS A 46 21.75 -9.29 27.34
CA LYS A 46 21.98 -7.83 27.45
C LYS A 46 23.47 -7.48 27.39
N SER A 47 24.25 -8.25 26.64
CA SER A 47 25.52 -7.76 26.09
C SER A 47 25.27 -6.85 24.87
N SER A 48 24.02 -6.68 24.44
CA SER A 48 23.59 -5.81 23.35
C SER A 48 22.81 -4.58 23.83
N THR A 49 23.32 -3.84 24.83
CA THR A 49 23.00 -2.41 24.95
C THR A 49 23.71 -1.57 23.89
N ASP A 50 24.63 -2.18 23.13
CA ASP A 50 25.08 -1.64 21.86
C ASP A 50 24.07 -2.00 20.76
N LEU A 51 23.32 -1.01 20.30
CA LEU A 51 22.48 -1.07 19.10
C LEU A 51 23.29 -1.36 17.81
N ASN A 52 24.61 -1.61 17.88
CA ASN A 52 25.44 -2.08 16.78
C ASN A 52 25.31 -3.60 16.55
N CYS A 53 24.12 -4.18 16.73
CA CYS A 53 23.88 -5.60 16.54
C CYS A 53 23.68 -5.96 15.05
N THR A 54 24.56 -5.45 14.18
CA THR A 54 24.72 -5.94 12.81
C THR A 54 25.60 -7.20 12.74
N GLN A 55 26.09 -7.72 13.87
CA GLN A 55 27.04 -8.84 13.94
C GLN A 55 26.55 -10.08 14.72
N SER A 56 25.26 -10.21 15.01
CA SER A 56 24.74 -11.47 15.57
C SER A 56 24.36 -12.43 14.43
N LEU A 57 25.38 -13.04 13.82
CA LEU A 57 25.29 -14.04 12.73
C LEU A 57 24.47 -15.31 13.09
N ASP A 58 23.88 -15.36 14.28
CA ASP A 58 23.36 -16.57 14.92
C ASP A 58 21.91 -16.43 15.44
N VAL A 59 21.23 -15.28 15.26
CA VAL A 59 19.83 -15.10 15.74
C VAL A 59 18.88 -16.16 15.18
N PRO A 60 18.85 -16.47 13.86
CA PRO A 60 17.96 -17.48 13.33
C PRO A 60 18.26 -18.88 13.88
N LYS A 61 19.54 -19.23 14.05
CA LYS A 61 19.96 -20.53 14.58
C LYS A 61 19.58 -20.68 16.05
N LYS A 62 19.89 -19.68 16.88
CA LYS A 62 19.46 -19.63 18.29
C LYS A 62 17.93 -19.71 18.40
N LEU A 63 17.20 -19.01 17.54
CA LEU A 63 15.73 -19.07 17.49
C LEU A 63 15.23 -20.50 17.22
N CYS A 64 15.77 -21.15 16.19
CA CYS A 64 15.40 -22.52 15.82
C CYS A 64 15.61 -23.48 16.99
N ILE A 65 16.78 -23.42 17.65
CA ILE A 65 17.10 -24.28 18.80
C ILE A 65 16.07 -24.08 19.92
N LEU A 66 15.82 -22.84 20.33
CA LEU A 66 14.92 -22.56 21.46
C LEU A 66 13.47 -22.98 21.18
N VAL A 67 12.98 -22.74 19.96
CA VAL A 67 11.62 -23.12 19.57
C VAL A 67 11.50 -24.63 19.48
N ASN A 68 12.49 -25.31 18.87
CA ASN A 68 12.52 -26.76 18.79
C ASN A 68 12.62 -27.42 20.17
N ASP A 69 13.39 -26.85 21.10
CA ASP A 69 13.49 -27.33 22.48
C ASP A 69 12.14 -27.25 23.21
N ILE A 70 11.44 -26.12 23.09
CA ILE A 70 10.10 -25.95 23.68
C ILE A 70 9.08 -26.89 23.03
N GLU A 71 9.13 -27.03 21.70
CA GLU A 71 8.25 -27.91 20.94
C GLU A 71 8.51 -29.38 21.27
N TYR A 72 9.78 -29.77 21.44
CA TYR A 72 10.17 -31.11 21.87
C TYR A 72 9.59 -31.46 23.24
N VAL A 73 9.74 -30.57 24.23
CA VAL A 73 9.13 -30.77 25.57
C VAL A 73 7.62 -30.88 25.46
N LYS A 74 6.97 -30.05 24.63
CA LYS A 74 5.52 -30.10 24.41
C LYS A 74 5.10 -31.46 23.83
N GLN A 75 5.69 -31.87 22.70
CA GLN A 75 5.28 -33.08 21.98
C GLN A 75 5.69 -34.38 22.68
N LYS A 76 6.90 -34.44 23.27
CA LYS A 76 7.43 -35.68 23.84
C LYS A 76 7.06 -35.88 25.29
N LEU A 77 6.99 -34.82 26.10
CA LEU A 77 6.69 -34.93 27.53
C LEU A 77 5.21 -34.66 27.82
N LEU A 78 4.68 -33.50 27.44
CA LEU A 78 3.30 -33.12 27.78
C LEU A 78 2.25 -33.97 27.06
N SER A 79 2.36 -34.14 25.74
CA SER A 79 1.37 -34.91 24.98
C SER A 79 1.40 -36.42 25.31
N SER A 80 2.55 -36.94 25.78
CA SER A 80 2.69 -38.34 26.21
C SER A 80 2.28 -38.58 27.67
N LEU A 81 2.06 -37.51 28.46
CA LEU A 81 1.83 -37.59 29.90
C LEU A 81 0.65 -38.49 30.32
N PRO A 82 -0.50 -38.48 29.62
CA PRO A 82 -1.62 -39.37 29.95
C PRO A 82 -1.25 -40.86 29.86
N CYS A 83 -0.39 -41.23 28.91
CA CYS A 83 0.10 -42.59 28.74
C CYS A 83 1.16 -42.92 29.79
N LEU A 84 2.12 -42.02 30.01
CA LEU A 84 3.24 -42.22 30.94
C LEU A 84 2.80 -42.40 32.40
N LEU A 85 1.70 -41.77 32.79
CA LEU A 85 1.13 -41.88 34.15
C LEU A 85 -0.09 -42.81 34.19
N ASN A 86 -0.45 -43.41 33.06
CA ASN A 86 -1.57 -44.33 32.89
C ASN A 86 -2.89 -43.79 33.43
N PHE A 87 -3.30 -42.62 32.93
CA PHE A 87 -4.53 -41.93 33.37
C PHE A 87 -5.75 -42.83 33.30
N SER A 88 -5.91 -43.58 32.21
CA SER A 88 -7.05 -44.48 32.02
C SER A 88 -7.15 -45.50 33.15
N SER A 89 -6.08 -46.25 33.43
CA SER A 89 -6.10 -47.27 34.49
C SER A 89 -6.43 -46.70 35.88
N VAL A 90 -5.86 -45.53 36.23
CA VAL A 90 -6.12 -44.93 37.55
C VAL A 90 -7.57 -44.46 37.67
N ILE A 91 -8.15 -43.93 36.58
CA ILE A 91 -9.53 -43.42 36.57
C ILE A 91 -10.52 -44.58 36.51
N ASP A 92 -10.25 -45.62 35.72
CA ASP A 92 -11.08 -46.82 35.64
C ASP A 92 -11.16 -47.50 37.01
N ASN A 93 -10.05 -47.60 37.75
CA ASN A 93 -10.03 -48.11 39.13
C ASN A 93 -10.89 -47.27 40.10
N MET A 94 -10.93 -45.94 39.93
CA MET A 94 -11.79 -45.07 40.75
C MET A 94 -13.27 -45.28 40.43
N ILE A 95 -13.62 -45.44 39.15
CA ILE A 95 -14.99 -45.69 38.70
C ILE A 95 -15.48 -47.03 39.26
N GLU A 96 -14.65 -48.08 39.18
CA GLU A 96 -14.99 -49.40 39.72
C GLU A 96 -15.12 -49.40 41.24
N HIS A 97 -14.24 -48.69 41.96
CA HIS A 97 -14.27 -48.68 43.43
C HIS A 97 -15.48 -47.93 44.01
N TYR A 98 -15.89 -46.84 43.36
CA TYR A 98 -16.95 -45.95 43.85
C TYR A 98 -18.29 -46.09 43.11
N ASP A 99 -18.36 -46.95 42.07
CA ASP A 99 -19.51 -47.14 41.19
C ASP A 99 -20.11 -45.82 40.66
N SER A 100 -19.23 -44.87 40.31
CA SER A 100 -19.63 -43.54 39.83
C SER A 100 -18.97 -43.22 38.49
N PRO A 101 -19.74 -43.01 37.42
CA PRO A 101 -19.20 -42.61 36.12
C PRO A 101 -18.68 -41.16 36.10
N ASP A 102 -18.99 -40.35 37.12
CA ASP A 102 -18.61 -38.93 37.20
C ASP A 102 -17.08 -38.74 37.22
N PHE A 103 -16.31 -39.76 37.61
CA PHE A 103 -14.85 -39.72 37.57
C PHE A 103 -14.26 -39.65 36.15
N GLN A 104 -15.04 -39.96 35.10
CA GLN A 104 -14.64 -39.68 33.71
C GLN A 104 -14.42 -38.18 33.47
N GLN A 105 -15.17 -37.30 34.17
CA GLN A 105 -14.98 -35.85 34.09
C GLN A 105 -13.62 -35.41 34.64
N THR A 106 -13.01 -36.20 35.52
CA THR A 106 -11.64 -35.94 35.98
C THR A 106 -10.62 -36.17 34.88
N LYS A 107 -10.80 -37.19 34.02
CA LYS A 107 -9.92 -37.39 32.86
C LYS A 107 -9.86 -36.14 32.00
N VAL A 108 -11.03 -35.58 31.69
CA VAL A 108 -11.18 -34.32 30.95
C VAL A 108 -10.50 -33.17 31.69
N THR A 109 -10.59 -33.14 33.03
CA THR A 109 -9.95 -32.10 33.85
C THR A 109 -8.42 -32.19 33.79
N LEU A 110 -7.83 -33.39 33.85
CA LEU A 110 -6.39 -33.61 33.72
C LEU A 110 -5.89 -33.29 32.31
N GLU A 111 -6.62 -33.71 31.28
CA GLU A 111 -6.33 -33.35 29.88
C GLU A 111 -6.40 -31.84 29.66
N ARG A 112 -7.35 -31.15 30.32
CA ARG A 112 -7.43 -29.69 30.30
C ARG A 112 -6.24 -29.01 30.97
N LEU A 113 -5.67 -29.59 32.03
CA LEU A 113 -4.43 -29.07 32.64
C LEU A 113 -3.27 -29.11 31.65
N ILE A 114 -3.12 -30.23 30.94
CA ILE A 114 -2.11 -30.42 29.89
C ILE A 114 -2.33 -29.39 28.77
N SER A 115 -3.55 -29.32 28.23
CA SER A 115 -3.90 -28.36 27.18
C SER A 115 -3.66 -26.90 27.59
N THR A 116 -3.94 -26.56 28.85
CA THR A 116 -3.65 -25.22 29.41
C THR A 116 -2.15 -24.95 29.45
N ALA A 117 -1.33 -25.94 29.83
CA ALA A 117 0.12 -25.83 29.83
C ALA A 117 0.68 -25.67 28.41
N GLU A 118 0.20 -26.48 27.46
CA GLU A 118 0.57 -26.38 26.04
C GLU A 118 0.23 -24.99 25.47
N HIS A 119 -0.97 -24.46 25.75
CA HIS A 119 -1.35 -23.11 25.33
C HIS A 119 -0.39 -22.05 25.90
N LYS A 120 -0.04 -22.16 27.19
CA LYS A 120 0.91 -21.22 27.81
C LYS A 120 2.31 -21.33 27.22
N MET A 121 2.77 -22.52 26.84
CA MET A 121 4.04 -22.70 26.13
C MET A 121 3.99 -22.13 24.70
N ASN A 122 2.88 -22.30 23.98
CA ASN A 122 2.66 -21.69 22.68
C ASN A 122 2.66 -20.15 22.76
N ASN A 123 2.18 -19.56 23.85
CA ASN A 123 2.29 -18.11 24.10
C ASN A 123 3.75 -17.68 24.28
N VAL A 124 4.59 -18.51 24.91
CA VAL A 124 6.03 -18.23 25.03
C VAL A 124 6.70 -18.28 23.65
N ILE A 125 6.39 -19.26 22.80
CA ILE A 125 6.87 -19.30 21.41
C ILE A 125 6.44 -18.05 20.64
N LYS A 126 5.20 -17.58 20.83
CA LYS A 126 4.71 -16.34 20.23
C LYS A 126 5.55 -15.12 20.65
N LEU A 127 5.85 -14.98 21.95
CA LEU A 127 6.73 -13.92 22.46
C LEU A 127 8.13 -13.99 21.85
N ILE A 128 8.69 -15.19 21.71
CA ILE A 128 9.98 -15.42 21.05
C ILE A 128 9.95 -14.91 19.59
N PHE A 129 8.88 -15.21 18.83
CA PHE A 129 8.70 -14.70 17.47
C PHE A 129 8.50 -13.18 17.40
N GLU A 130 7.76 -12.59 18.34
CA GLU A 130 7.60 -11.14 18.44
C GLU A 130 8.95 -10.44 18.67
N CYS A 131 9.79 -10.99 19.55
CA CYS A 131 11.13 -10.46 19.79
C CYS A 131 12.05 -10.64 18.57
N ALA A 132 12.06 -11.81 17.94
CA ALA A 132 12.85 -12.07 16.74
C ALA A 132 12.47 -11.15 15.57
N SER A 133 11.16 -10.96 15.34
CA SER A 133 10.66 -10.04 14.31
C SER A 133 11.00 -8.58 14.61
N THR A 134 11.07 -8.19 15.88
CA THR A 134 11.48 -6.84 16.30
C THR A 134 12.98 -6.61 16.06
N LEU A 135 13.82 -7.60 16.36
CA LEU A 135 15.25 -7.54 16.00
C LEU A 135 15.46 -7.45 14.48
N PHE A 136 14.67 -8.22 13.72
CA PHE A 136 14.65 -8.13 12.26
C PHE A 136 14.29 -6.73 11.78
N TYR A 137 13.24 -6.13 12.36
CA TYR A 137 12.82 -4.76 12.04
C TYR A 137 13.95 -3.75 12.24
N VAL A 138 14.64 -3.80 13.39
CA VAL A 138 15.77 -2.88 13.67
C VAL A 138 16.88 -3.06 12.65
N SER A 139 17.27 -4.30 12.35
CA SER A 139 18.31 -4.59 11.35
C SER A 139 17.90 -4.14 9.94
N LEU A 140 16.65 -4.36 9.56
CA LEU A 140 16.12 -3.94 8.26
C LEU A 140 16.10 -2.42 8.16
N LYS A 141 15.64 -1.73 9.19
CA LYS A 141 15.57 -0.27 9.26
C LYS A 141 16.95 0.36 9.12
N ASP A 142 17.96 -0.16 9.82
CA ASP A 142 19.34 0.32 9.72
C ASP A 142 19.89 0.11 8.30
N LYS A 143 19.61 -1.04 7.67
CA LYS A 143 20.05 -1.31 6.28
C LYS A 143 19.36 -0.41 5.26
N ILE A 144 18.06 -0.16 5.41
CA ILE A 144 17.32 0.74 4.53
C ILE A 144 17.78 2.20 4.74
N SER A 145 18.12 2.58 5.97
CA SER A 145 18.65 3.92 6.25
C SER A 145 20.02 4.11 5.60
N LYS A 146 20.91 3.10 5.68
CA LYS A 146 22.18 3.08 4.95
C LYS A 146 21.98 3.07 3.43
N TYR A 147 21.03 2.28 2.91
CA TYR A 147 20.65 2.29 1.50
C TYR A 147 20.33 3.71 1.03
N TYR A 148 19.51 4.42 1.80
CA TYR A 148 19.10 5.78 1.49
C TYR A 148 20.28 6.78 1.50
N GLU A 149 21.26 6.59 2.40
CA GLU A 149 22.49 7.38 2.41
C GLU A 149 23.41 7.06 1.21
N ASP A 150 23.54 5.79 0.85
CA ASP A 150 24.42 5.31 -0.24
C ASP A 150 23.84 5.62 -1.63
N GLU A 151 22.51 5.63 -1.78
CA GLU A 151 21.81 5.97 -3.02
C GLU A 151 22.10 7.41 -3.47
N LYS A 152 22.22 8.36 -2.53
CA LYS A 152 22.70 9.72 -2.82
C LYS A 152 24.11 9.75 -3.42
N HIS A 153 24.87 8.68 -3.26
CA HIS A 153 26.26 8.54 -3.70
C HIS A 153 26.44 7.55 -4.88
N ASN A 154 25.34 7.12 -5.53
CA ASN A 154 25.35 6.37 -6.80
C ASN A 154 26.17 5.06 -6.75
N LYS A 155 26.06 4.29 -5.66
CA LYS A 155 26.76 3.00 -5.50
C LYS A 155 25.81 1.82 -5.34
N VAL A 156 25.97 0.85 -6.25
CA VAL A 156 25.41 -0.52 -6.19
C VAL A 156 23.86 -0.54 -6.20
N ASP A 157 23.23 -1.71 -6.31
CA ASP A 157 21.79 -1.91 -6.06
C ASP A 157 21.60 -2.49 -4.64
N PRO A 158 21.61 -1.66 -3.57
CA PRO A 158 21.65 -2.17 -2.21
C PRO A 158 20.34 -2.84 -1.76
N MET A 159 19.27 -2.75 -2.56
CA MET A 159 18.04 -3.50 -2.31
C MET A 159 18.18 -4.96 -2.71
N ASN A 160 18.89 -5.26 -3.80
CA ASN A 160 19.16 -6.63 -4.18
C ASN A 160 19.97 -7.35 -3.09
N ASP A 161 21.00 -6.68 -2.55
CA ASP A 161 21.80 -7.19 -1.44
C ASP A 161 20.96 -7.40 -0.16
N MET A 162 20.04 -6.47 0.12
CA MET A 162 19.10 -6.60 1.24
C MET A 162 18.15 -7.79 1.05
N ASN A 163 17.58 -7.96 -0.14
CA ASN A 163 16.68 -9.06 -0.46
C ASN A 163 17.39 -10.41 -0.39
N GLN A 164 18.62 -10.50 -0.93
CA GLN A 164 19.44 -11.71 -0.83
C GLN A 164 19.77 -12.04 0.61
N HIS A 165 20.11 -11.04 1.43
CA HIS A 165 20.36 -11.27 2.85
C HIS A 165 19.11 -11.76 3.58
N ILE A 166 17.94 -11.15 3.35
CA ILE A 166 16.68 -11.57 3.98
C ILE A 166 16.34 -13.02 3.60
N ASP A 167 16.44 -13.37 2.31
CA ASP A 167 16.18 -14.73 1.84
C ASP A 167 17.20 -15.74 2.42
N GLN A 168 18.50 -15.52 2.17
CA GLN A 168 19.54 -16.51 2.45
C GLN A 168 19.90 -16.61 3.93
N GLU A 169 20.07 -15.46 4.61
CA GLU A 169 20.61 -15.44 5.97
C GLU A 169 19.54 -15.64 7.05
N ILE A 170 18.28 -15.36 6.73
CA ILE A 170 17.19 -15.35 7.71
C ILE A 170 16.14 -16.39 7.34
N LEU A 171 15.43 -16.20 6.23
CA LEU A 171 14.25 -16.99 5.94
C LEU A 171 14.58 -18.46 5.63
N ARG A 172 15.63 -18.74 4.84
CA ARG A 172 16.06 -20.12 4.56
C ARG A 172 16.59 -20.86 5.80
N LYS A 173 17.33 -20.16 6.68
CA LYS A 173 17.82 -20.78 7.93
C LYS A 173 16.69 -21.12 8.88
N LEU A 174 15.67 -20.26 8.96
CA LEU A 174 14.45 -20.54 9.72
C LEU A 174 13.67 -21.71 9.12
N TYR A 175 13.53 -21.76 7.79
CA TYR A 175 12.85 -22.85 7.10
C TYR A 175 13.53 -24.20 7.32
N ALA A 176 14.87 -24.25 7.26
CA ALA A 176 15.62 -25.47 7.49
C ALA A 176 15.61 -25.93 8.96
N GLY A 177 15.41 -25.00 9.90
CA GLY A 177 15.56 -25.26 11.32
C GLY A 177 14.26 -25.38 12.12
N LEU A 178 13.10 -25.08 11.54
CA LEU A 178 11.80 -25.11 12.23
C LEU A 178 10.82 -26.07 11.56
N GLU A 179 9.91 -26.61 12.35
CA GLU A 179 8.73 -27.28 11.81
C GLU A 179 7.87 -26.30 11.01
N LYS A 180 7.22 -26.77 9.94
CA LYS A 180 6.37 -25.99 9.03
C LYS A 180 5.44 -25.01 9.74
N VAL A 181 4.68 -25.50 10.73
CA VAL A 181 3.73 -24.67 11.50
C VAL A 181 4.40 -23.56 12.31
N GLN A 182 5.65 -23.76 12.76
CA GLN A 182 6.39 -22.74 13.51
C GLN A 182 7.10 -21.75 12.58
N TYR A 183 7.67 -22.26 11.48
CA TYR A 183 8.25 -21.44 10.41
C TYR A 183 7.24 -20.42 9.87
N SER A 184 6.03 -20.88 9.58
CA SER A 184 4.95 -20.07 9.04
C SER A 184 4.55 -18.90 9.93
N ARG A 185 4.48 -19.15 11.24
CA ARG A 185 4.16 -18.14 12.26
C ARG A 185 5.25 -17.09 12.39
N VAL A 186 6.53 -17.48 12.38
CA VAL A 186 7.64 -16.52 12.43
C VAL A 186 7.78 -15.73 11.13
N ALA A 187 7.60 -16.37 9.97
CA ALA A 187 7.60 -15.70 8.67
C ALA A 187 6.51 -14.63 8.59
N CYS A 188 5.32 -14.92 9.15
CA CYS A 188 4.24 -13.95 9.27
C CYS A 188 4.61 -12.74 10.14
N ALA A 189 5.22 -12.96 11.31
CA ALA A 189 5.67 -11.88 12.19
C ALA A 189 6.75 -11.00 11.52
N ILE A 190 7.72 -11.62 10.84
CA ILE A 190 8.76 -10.93 10.06
C ILE A 190 8.13 -10.09 8.94
N ARG A 191 7.15 -10.64 8.22
CA ARG A 191 6.44 -9.93 7.14
C ARG A 191 5.74 -8.66 7.62
N LEU A 192 5.04 -8.72 8.76
CA LEU A 192 4.39 -7.55 9.36
C LEU A 192 5.41 -6.46 9.68
N LYS A 193 6.56 -6.85 10.23
CA LYS A 193 7.64 -5.94 10.57
C LYS A 193 8.34 -5.36 9.34
N ALA A 194 8.50 -6.13 8.26
CA ALA A 194 8.99 -5.62 6.98
C ALA A 194 8.04 -4.57 6.39
N LEU A 195 6.72 -4.86 6.37
CA LEU A 195 5.70 -3.91 5.90
C LEU A 195 5.68 -2.63 6.73
N GLN A 196 5.77 -2.76 8.07
CA GLN A 196 5.87 -1.62 8.97
C GLN A 196 7.08 -0.74 8.60
N CYS A 197 8.25 -1.35 8.43
CA CYS A 197 9.48 -0.63 8.07
C CYS A 197 9.35 0.10 6.72
N LEU A 198 8.75 -0.55 5.70
CA LEU A 198 8.58 0.07 4.39
C LEU A 198 7.54 1.20 4.39
N ARG A 199 6.50 1.11 5.23
CA ARG A 199 5.52 2.20 5.40
C ARG A 199 6.14 3.47 5.97
N GLU A 200 7.16 3.33 6.82
CA GLU A 200 7.91 4.46 7.35
C GLU A 200 8.74 5.19 6.28
N LEU A 201 8.93 4.62 5.08
CA LEU A 201 9.61 5.27 3.95
C LEU A 201 8.68 6.16 3.11
N LEU A 202 7.37 5.90 3.10
CA LEU A 202 6.42 6.68 2.30
C LEU A 202 6.44 8.18 2.64
N PRO A 203 6.56 8.61 3.91
CA PRO A 203 6.65 10.03 4.27
C PRO A 203 7.93 10.74 3.81
N LEU A 204 8.96 10.02 3.32
CA LEU A 204 10.23 10.64 2.92
C LEU A 204 10.10 11.57 1.70
N GLN A 205 9.02 11.44 0.92
CA GLN A 205 8.72 12.30 -0.24
C GLN A 205 9.90 12.38 -1.22
N GLU A 206 10.33 11.23 -1.71
CA GLU A 206 11.48 11.08 -2.61
C GLU A 206 11.11 11.04 -4.10
N SER A 207 12.11 10.90 -4.97
CA SER A 207 11.90 10.78 -6.42
C SER A 207 11.08 9.54 -6.80
N PRO A 208 10.37 9.57 -7.96
CA PRO A 208 9.63 8.40 -8.45
C PRO A 208 10.53 7.15 -8.57
N ASP A 209 11.76 7.32 -9.06
CA ASP A 209 12.72 6.24 -9.26
C ASP A 209 13.08 5.53 -7.94
N PHE A 210 13.16 6.28 -6.83
CA PHE A 210 13.36 5.70 -5.50
C PHE A 210 12.21 4.74 -5.17
N TYR A 211 10.97 5.21 -5.30
CA TYR A 211 9.80 4.39 -5.01
C TYR A 211 9.63 3.22 -5.98
N GLU A 212 10.08 3.35 -7.24
CA GLU A 212 10.14 2.26 -8.19
C GLU A 212 11.14 1.16 -7.75
N ARG A 213 12.34 1.54 -7.31
CA ARG A 213 13.31 0.60 -6.74
C ARG A 213 12.78 -0.08 -5.48
N VAL A 214 12.14 0.68 -4.58
CA VAL A 214 11.47 0.11 -3.40
C VAL A 214 10.36 -0.86 -3.82
N LEU A 215 9.58 -0.54 -4.84
CA LEU A 215 8.50 -1.38 -5.35
C LEU A 215 9.01 -2.69 -5.96
N GLN A 216 10.07 -2.65 -6.75
CA GLN A 216 10.72 -3.83 -7.31
C GLN A 216 11.21 -4.76 -6.20
N SER A 217 11.84 -4.18 -5.19
CA SER A 217 12.41 -4.89 -4.05
C SER A 217 11.34 -5.49 -3.13
N PHE A 218 10.30 -4.71 -2.87
CA PHE A 218 9.11 -5.19 -2.18
C PHE A 218 8.43 -6.32 -2.97
N GLY A 219 8.45 -6.28 -4.31
CA GLY A 219 7.92 -7.33 -5.17
C GLY A 219 8.56 -8.69 -4.90
N HIS A 220 9.88 -8.75 -4.74
CA HIS A 220 10.59 -10.00 -4.41
C HIS A 220 10.20 -10.54 -3.02
N LEU A 221 10.16 -9.68 -2.01
CA LEU A 221 9.71 -10.06 -0.67
C LEU A 221 8.25 -10.51 -0.66
N ALA A 222 7.38 -9.81 -1.39
CA ALA A 222 5.96 -10.14 -1.49
C ALA A 222 5.73 -11.51 -2.14
N LEU A 223 6.43 -11.82 -3.24
CA LEU A 223 6.36 -13.13 -3.90
C LEU A 223 6.84 -14.25 -2.99
N TYR A 224 7.93 -14.02 -2.24
CA TYR A 224 8.41 -14.98 -1.25
C TYR A 224 7.32 -15.29 -0.22
N PHE A 225 6.76 -14.25 0.40
CA PHE A 225 5.73 -14.42 1.43
C PHE A 225 4.43 -15.01 0.87
N GLU A 226 4.07 -14.69 -0.37
CA GLU A 226 2.90 -15.28 -1.03
C GLU A 226 3.08 -16.79 -1.24
N ARG A 227 4.29 -17.23 -1.63
CA ARG A 227 4.62 -18.65 -1.76
C ARG A 227 4.51 -19.38 -0.42
N VAL A 228 5.06 -18.81 0.65
CA VAL A 228 4.93 -19.37 2.02
C VAL A 228 3.46 -19.50 2.43
N CYS A 229 2.62 -18.50 2.14
CA CYS A 229 1.19 -18.55 2.46
C CYS A 229 0.40 -19.58 1.63
N ARG A 230 0.80 -19.87 0.38
CA ARG A 230 0.12 -20.86 -0.48
C ARG A 230 0.44 -22.30 -0.09
N GLU A 231 1.66 -22.55 0.35
CA GLU A 231 2.13 -23.88 0.75
C GLU A 231 1.54 -24.32 2.11
N GLU A 232 1.00 -23.40 2.91
CA GLU A 232 0.53 -23.65 4.28
C GLU A 232 -0.84 -23.01 4.52
N GLN A 233 -1.90 -23.77 4.21
CA GLN A 233 -3.28 -23.38 4.51
C GLN A 233 -3.45 -23.23 6.03
N HIS A 234 -3.95 -22.07 6.48
CA HIS A 234 -4.23 -21.68 7.89
C HIS A 234 -3.10 -21.08 8.74
N ILE A 235 -2.47 -19.98 8.30
CA ILE A 235 -1.82 -19.04 9.24
C ILE A 235 -2.48 -17.66 9.18
N PRO A 236 -2.89 -17.07 10.32
CA PRO A 236 -3.32 -15.69 10.37
C PRO A 236 -2.11 -14.77 10.18
N GLY A 237 -2.20 -13.88 9.19
CA GLY A 237 -1.26 -12.80 8.94
C GLY A 237 -1.98 -11.61 8.33
N PRO A 238 -1.27 -10.51 8.01
CA PRO A 238 -1.89 -9.38 7.31
C PRO A 238 -2.63 -9.96 6.11
N SER A 239 -3.91 -9.64 6.00
CA SER A 239 -4.71 -10.11 4.88
C SER A 239 -3.97 -9.74 3.59
N CYS A 240 -4.09 -10.57 2.55
CA CYS A 240 -3.53 -10.25 1.22
C CYS A 240 -3.87 -8.80 0.80
N GLU A 241 -4.98 -8.26 1.31
CA GLU A 241 -5.44 -6.89 1.18
C GLU A 241 -4.48 -5.83 1.74
N GLU A 242 -3.82 -6.02 2.89
CA GLU A 242 -2.90 -5.01 3.45
C GLU A 242 -1.64 -4.85 2.59
N ILE A 243 -1.11 -5.96 2.09
CA ILE A 243 0.03 -6.01 1.15
C ILE A 243 -0.38 -5.36 -0.17
N THR A 244 -1.56 -5.72 -0.67
CA THR A 244 -2.12 -5.17 -1.92
C THR A 244 -2.34 -3.66 -1.80
N THR A 245 -2.86 -3.21 -0.67
CA THR A 245 -3.10 -1.78 -0.39
C THR A 245 -1.79 -1.02 -0.30
N PHE A 246 -0.80 -1.53 0.44
CA PHE A 246 0.52 -0.91 0.52
C PHE A 246 1.19 -0.84 -0.85
N ARG A 247 1.14 -1.93 -1.64
CA ARG A 247 1.66 -1.96 -3.02
C ARG A 247 1.00 -0.89 -3.88
N ARG A 248 -0.32 -0.74 -3.81
CA ARG A 248 -1.06 0.28 -4.56
C ARG A 248 -0.64 1.69 -4.18
N THR A 249 -0.46 1.95 -2.89
CA THR A 249 0.05 3.25 -2.40
C THR A 249 1.45 3.50 -2.94
N LEU A 250 2.37 2.54 -2.79
CA LEU A 250 3.76 2.67 -3.27
C LEU A 250 3.82 2.90 -4.79
N GLN A 251 2.96 2.22 -5.55
CA GLN A 251 2.80 2.44 -6.99
C GLN A 251 2.42 3.89 -7.32
N GLN A 252 1.53 4.52 -6.54
CA GLN A 252 1.19 5.93 -6.75
C GLN A 252 2.38 6.87 -6.55
N PHE A 253 3.24 6.58 -5.55
CA PHE A 253 4.47 7.34 -5.33
C PHE A 253 5.53 7.12 -6.42
N ALA A 254 5.53 5.95 -7.07
CA ALA A 254 6.44 5.63 -8.17
C ALA A 254 6.01 6.20 -9.53
N LEU A 255 4.79 6.75 -9.66
CA LEU A 255 4.35 7.38 -10.92
C LEU A 255 5.18 8.63 -11.22
N SER A 256 5.44 8.91 -12.49
CA SER A 256 6.06 10.16 -12.93
C SER A 256 5.09 11.35 -12.74
N THR A 257 5.62 12.57 -12.77
CA THR A 257 4.79 13.77 -12.61
C THR A 257 3.80 13.94 -13.75
N GLU A 258 4.20 13.67 -15.00
CA GLU A 258 3.29 13.58 -16.14
C GLU A 258 2.14 12.59 -15.92
N GLN A 259 2.42 11.39 -15.37
CA GLN A 259 1.39 10.39 -15.07
C GLN A 259 0.40 10.87 -13.99
N LEU A 260 0.89 11.56 -12.96
CA LEU A 260 0.03 12.15 -11.94
C LEU A 260 -0.87 13.24 -12.51
N GLN A 261 -0.32 14.09 -13.39
CA GLN A 261 -1.10 15.11 -14.09
C GLN A 261 -2.21 14.47 -14.93
N LEU A 262 -1.90 13.41 -15.69
CA LEU A 262 -2.90 12.65 -16.45
C LEU A 262 -4.03 12.10 -15.55
N ILE A 263 -3.69 11.47 -14.41
CA ILE A 263 -4.69 10.98 -13.45
C ILE A 263 -5.55 12.14 -12.95
N TYR A 264 -4.93 13.26 -12.60
CA TYR A 264 -5.62 14.45 -12.14
C TYR A 264 -6.62 14.99 -13.18
N PHE A 265 -6.19 15.16 -14.43
CA PHE A 265 -7.04 15.65 -15.52
C PHE A 265 -8.21 14.70 -15.83
N ARG A 266 -7.96 13.39 -15.75
CA ARG A 266 -9.01 12.37 -15.86
C ARG A 266 -10.04 12.49 -14.74
N GLU A 267 -9.61 12.67 -13.50
CA GLU A 267 -10.52 12.78 -12.35
C GLU A 267 -11.37 14.05 -12.41
N ILE A 268 -10.79 15.21 -12.76
CA ILE A 268 -11.56 16.47 -12.85
C ILE A 268 -12.51 16.53 -14.05
N THR A 269 -12.30 15.72 -15.09
CA THR A 269 -13.22 15.65 -16.25
C THR A 269 -14.38 14.70 -16.01
N GLN A 270 -14.21 13.73 -15.11
CA GLN A 270 -15.24 12.76 -14.72
C GLN A 270 -16.06 13.18 -13.51
N THR A 271 -15.54 14.09 -12.67
CA THR A 271 -16.29 14.60 -11.52
C THR A 271 -17.28 15.69 -11.96
N PRO A 272 -18.60 15.49 -11.76
CA PRO A 272 -19.56 16.57 -11.96
C PRO A 272 -19.27 17.67 -10.94
N SER A 273 -19.29 18.93 -11.38
CA SER A 273 -19.02 20.05 -10.47
C SER A 273 -20.16 20.10 -9.44
N PRO A 274 -19.88 20.15 -8.12
CA PRO A 274 -20.92 20.29 -7.10
C PRO A 274 -21.70 21.61 -7.24
N HIS A 275 -21.23 22.54 -8.09
CA HIS A 275 -21.90 23.78 -8.47
C HIS A 275 -22.18 23.87 -9.97
N GLU A 276 -22.65 22.79 -10.63
CA GLU A 276 -23.31 22.92 -11.95
C GLU A 276 -24.48 23.93 -11.93
N CYS A 277 -24.96 24.32 -10.74
CA CYS A 277 -26.02 25.30 -10.53
C CYS A 277 -25.58 26.77 -10.37
N SER A 278 -24.29 27.15 -10.35
CA SER A 278 -23.96 28.58 -10.41
C SER A 278 -24.09 29.04 -11.87
N THR A 279 -25.18 29.76 -12.16
CA THR A 279 -25.52 30.23 -13.50
C THR A 279 -24.56 31.28 -14.08
N ASP A 280 -23.51 31.66 -13.37
CA ASP A 280 -22.96 33.01 -13.57
C ASP A 280 -21.66 33.06 -14.39
N ASN A 281 -21.14 31.93 -14.89
CA ASN A 281 -19.88 31.90 -15.64
C ASN A 281 -20.05 31.87 -17.17
N GLY A 282 -21.29 31.81 -17.66
CA GLY A 282 -21.62 31.72 -19.09
C GLY A 282 -21.35 30.36 -19.75
N ILE A 283 -21.56 30.32 -21.06
CA ILE A 283 -21.51 29.14 -21.93
C ILE A 283 -20.47 29.38 -23.03
N ILE A 284 -19.70 28.35 -23.38
CA ILE A 284 -18.81 28.36 -24.56
C ILE A 284 -19.34 27.38 -25.61
N ILE A 285 -19.32 27.82 -26.87
CA ILE A 285 -19.82 27.08 -28.02
C ILE A 285 -18.68 26.85 -29.01
N PHE A 286 -18.41 25.59 -29.36
CA PHE A 286 -17.27 25.23 -30.21
C PHE A 286 -17.49 23.92 -30.98
N HIS A 287 -16.65 23.70 -31.99
CA HIS A 287 -16.47 22.39 -32.63
C HIS A 287 -15.07 21.84 -32.30
N THR A 288 -14.98 20.52 -32.11
CA THR A 288 -13.70 19.81 -31.98
C THR A 288 -13.72 18.58 -32.85
N ALA A 289 -12.69 18.39 -33.66
CA ALA A 289 -12.48 17.17 -34.41
C ALA A 289 -10.99 16.85 -34.53
N TYR A 290 -10.65 15.63 -34.91
CA TYR A 290 -9.28 15.28 -35.25
C TYR A 290 -9.21 14.52 -36.56
N GLU A 291 -8.12 14.69 -37.30
CA GLU A 291 -7.81 13.94 -38.51
C GLU A 291 -6.50 13.18 -38.31
N ILE A 292 -6.38 12.01 -38.95
CA ILE A 292 -5.13 11.23 -38.99
C ILE A 292 -4.57 11.32 -40.40
N VAL A 293 -3.37 11.88 -40.55
CA VAL A 293 -2.65 11.99 -41.82
C VAL A 293 -1.23 11.47 -41.62
N ASN A 294 -0.84 10.44 -42.38
CA ASN A 294 0.49 9.81 -42.30
C ASN A 294 0.87 9.40 -40.87
N ASP A 295 -0.02 8.69 -40.17
CA ASP A 295 0.17 8.26 -38.77
C ASP A 295 0.48 9.41 -37.80
N LEU A 296 -0.06 10.59 -38.09
CA LEU A 296 0.01 11.74 -37.20
C LEU A 296 -1.36 12.39 -37.09
N ILE A 297 -1.68 12.85 -35.90
CA ILE A 297 -2.95 13.51 -35.61
C ILE A 297 -2.83 15.02 -35.82
N THR A 298 -3.85 15.60 -36.44
CA THR A 298 -4.15 17.02 -36.38
C THR A 298 -5.44 17.22 -35.61
N ILE A 299 -5.41 17.97 -34.51
CA ILE A 299 -6.62 18.34 -33.76
C ILE A 299 -7.08 19.71 -34.25
N TYR A 300 -8.35 19.80 -34.63
CA TYR A 300 -9.05 21.01 -35.05
C TYR A 300 -10.00 21.48 -33.95
N VAL A 301 -9.95 22.77 -33.63
CA VAL A 301 -10.87 23.39 -32.67
C VAL A 301 -11.38 24.69 -33.26
N GLN A 302 -12.70 24.79 -33.44
CA GLN A 302 -13.33 26.02 -33.89
C GLN A 302 -14.11 26.64 -32.74
N ILE A 303 -13.64 27.78 -32.24
CA ILE A 303 -14.39 28.57 -31.24
C ILE A 303 -15.43 29.39 -31.99
N LEU A 304 -16.71 29.12 -31.73
CA LEU A 304 -17.82 29.81 -32.38
C LEU A 304 -18.17 31.08 -31.62
N SER A 305 -18.60 30.93 -30.36
CA SER A 305 -19.04 32.04 -29.53
C SER A 305 -19.04 31.68 -28.05
N CYS A 306 -19.20 32.68 -27.19
CA CYS A 306 -19.67 32.49 -25.82
C CYS A 306 -21.04 33.15 -25.65
N ARG A 307 -21.80 32.74 -24.63
CA ARG A 307 -23.08 33.35 -24.24
C ARG A 307 -23.17 33.56 -22.74
N ASP A 308 -23.94 34.56 -22.34
CA ASP A 308 -24.27 34.84 -20.94
C ASP A 308 -23.01 34.97 -20.05
N LEU A 309 -21.93 35.56 -20.56
CA LEU A 309 -20.74 35.81 -19.76
C LEU A 309 -21.05 36.84 -18.64
N PRO A 310 -20.42 36.72 -17.46
CA PRO A 310 -20.57 37.73 -16.42
C PRO A 310 -19.92 39.05 -16.83
N ARG A 311 -20.46 40.17 -16.33
CA ARG A 311 -19.77 41.46 -16.39
C ARG A 311 -18.63 41.46 -15.39
N MET A 312 -17.40 41.56 -15.88
CA MET A 312 -16.22 41.69 -15.01
C MET A 312 -15.74 43.15 -14.92
N ASP A 313 -16.00 43.96 -15.94
CA ASP A 313 -15.67 45.39 -15.98
C ASP A 313 -16.58 46.30 -15.14
N TYR A 314 -16.00 47.29 -14.47
CA TYR A 314 -16.73 48.29 -13.65
C TYR A 314 -17.60 49.24 -14.49
N PHE A 315 -17.17 49.58 -15.70
CA PHE A 315 -17.82 50.55 -16.58
C PHE A 315 -18.08 49.96 -17.97
N GLY A 316 -18.68 48.77 -18.04
CA GLY A 316 -18.95 48.12 -19.32
C GLY A 316 -19.47 46.69 -19.22
N ALA A 317 -19.65 46.07 -20.38
CA ALA A 317 -19.59 44.62 -20.52
C ALA A 317 -18.12 44.22 -20.69
N SER A 318 -17.80 42.95 -20.51
CA SER A 318 -16.43 42.42 -20.65
C SER A 318 -15.89 42.55 -22.09
N ASP A 319 -14.57 42.48 -22.20
CA ASP A 319 -13.74 42.31 -23.38
C ASP A 319 -13.22 40.85 -23.47
N PRO A 320 -14.09 39.85 -23.72
CA PRO A 320 -13.72 38.44 -23.63
C PRO A 320 -12.79 37.94 -24.75
N TYR A 321 -11.92 37.00 -24.38
CA TYR A 321 -11.14 36.16 -25.28
C TYR A 321 -10.98 34.73 -24.73
N VAL A 322 -10.60 33.78 -25.59
CA VAL A 322 -10.41 32.38 -25.23
C VAL A 322 -8.95 31.98 -25.44
N ILE A 323 -8.35 31.40 -24.40
CA ILE A 323 -7.06 30.68 -24.48
C ILE A 323 -7.35 29.18 -24.58
N LEU A 324 -6.71 28.54 -25.56
CA LEU A 324 -6.79 27.11 -25.79
C LEU A 324 -5.43 26.45 -25.53
N GLU A 325 -5.40 25.43 -24.67
CA GLU A 325 -4.16 24.74 -24.26
C GLU A 325 -4.34 23.22 -24.35
N LEU A 326 -3.34 22.51 -24.86
CA LEU A 326 -3.28 21.04 -24.74
C LEU A 326 -2.52 20.67 -23.47
N LEU A 327 -3.13 19.85 -22.63
CA LEU A 327 -2.62 19.47 -21.32
C LEU A 327 -2.60 17.94 -21.14
N PRO A 328 -1.69 17.40 -20.31
CA PRO A 328 -0.55 18.10 -19.71
C PRO A 328 0.49 18.55 -20.75
N SER A 329 1.11 19.72 -20.51
CA SER A 329 2.00 20.37 -21.49
C SER A 329 3.24 19.54 -21.84
N THR A 330 3.63 18.61 -20.97
CA THR A 330 4.76 17.69 -21.14
C THR A 330 4.58 16.72 -22.30
N LEU A 331 3.34 16.39 -22.66
CA LEU A 331 3.03 15.57 -23.84
C LEU A 331 3.26 16.31 -25.16
N TYR A 332 3.45 17.64 -25.11
CA TYR A 332 3.49 18.52 -26.27
C TYR A 332 4.74 19.44 -26.32
N PRO A 333 5.97 18.92 -26.12
CA PRO A 333 7.15 19.74 -25.83
C PRO A 333 7.63 20.64 -26.98
N LYS A 334 7.19 20.37 -28.23
CA LYS A 334 7.62 21.09 -29.45
C LYS A 334 6.49 21.89 -30.10
N ARG A 335 5.46 22.24 -29.33
CA ARG A 335 4.24 22.91 -29.83
C ARG A 335 4.00 24.23 -29.12
N PRO A 336 3.30 25.19 -29.77
CA PRO A 336 2.79 26.35 -29.04
C PRO A 336 1.97 25.86 -27.87
N LYS A 337 2.33 26.35 -26.68
CA LYS A 337 1.69 25.93 -25.41
C LYS A 337 0.23 26.35 -25.38
N GLU A 338 -0.09 27.46 -26.04
CA GLU A 338 -1.40 28.07 -26.07
C GLU A 338 -1.70 28.67 -27.45
N HIS A 339 -2.99 28.74 -27.77
CA HIS A 339 -3.54 29.62 -28.81
C HIS A 339 -4.50 30.60 -28.16
N LYS A 340 -4.58 31.84 -28.66
CA LYS A 340 -5.50 32.88 -28.17
C LYS A 340 -6.40 33.34 -29.30
N THR A 341 -7.71 33.50 -29.05
CA THR A 341 -8.62 34.17 -29.98
C THR A 341 -8.35 35.66 -30.06
N ILE A 342 -8.98 36.35 -31.00
CA ILE A 342 -9.10 37.81 -30.86
C ILE A 342 -9.91 38.14 -29.61
N THR A 343 -9.63 39.29 -29.01
CA THR A 343 -10.48 39.90 -27.99
C THR A 343 -11.64 40.61 -28.67
N ILE A 344 -12.87 40.36 -28.19
CA ILE A 344 -14.06 41.08 -28.68
C ILE A 344 -14.51 42.04 -27.59
N LYS A 345 -14.52 43.33 -27.90
CA LYS A 345 -14.74 44.36 -26.88
C LYS A 345 -16.21 44.53 -26.52
N ARG A 346 -16.46 44.79 -25.24
CA ARG A 346 -17.72 45.29 -24.66
C ARG A 346 -18.92 44.41 -24.99
N THR A 347 -18.80 43.09 -24.83
CA THR A 347 -19.86 42.13 -25.07
C THR A 347 -19.84 40.98 -24.06
N LEU A 348 -21.03 40.46 -23.74
CA LEU A 348 -21.20 39.24 -22.94
C LEU A 348 -21.48 38.01 -23.81
N ASP A 349 -21.67 38.23 -25.11
CA ASP A 349 -22.01 37.21 -26.12
C ASP A 349 -21.05 37.35 -27.32
N PRO A 350 -19.74 37.14 -27.13
CA PRO A 350 -18.75 37.30 -28.20
C PRO A 350 -18.90 36.22 -29.29
N GLU A 351 -18.86 36.62 -30.55
CA GLU A 351 -18.79 35.71 -31.70
C GLU A 351 -17.38 35.71 -32.32
N PHE A 352 -16.63 34.63 -32.09
CA PHE A 352 -15.24 34.51 -32.54
C PHE A 352 -15.15 33.93 -33.95
N ASN A 353 -15.82 32.80 -34.20
CA ASN A 353 -15.74 32.03 -35.44
C ASN A 353 -14.30 31.72 -35.91
N GLN A 354 -13.39 31.39 -34.98
CA GLN A 354 -11.97 31.14 -35.27
C GLN A 354 -11.59 29.67 -35.20
N LEU A 355 -10.81 29.21 -36.16
CA LEU A 355 -10.31 27.84 -36.26
C LEU A 355 -8.84 27.77 -35.86
N PHE A 356 -8.54 26.86 -34.93
CA PHE A 356 -7.20 26.54 -34.46
C PHE A 356 -6.85 25.09 -34.77
N GLN A 357 -5.56 24.82 -34.91
CA GLN A 357 -5.08 23.46 -35.18
C GLN A 357 -3.76 23.15 -34.46
N TRP A 358 -3.66 21.94 -33.92
CA TRP A 358 -2.39 21.35 -33.49
C TRP A 358 -2.03 20.21 -34.43
N TYR A 359 -1.02 20.44 -35.26
CA TYR A 359 -0.58 19.49 -36.29
C TYR A 359 0.48 18.53 -35.76
N ARG A 360 0.60 17.36 -36.40
CA ARG A 360 1.69 16.39 -36.19
C ARG A 360 1.81 15.93 -34.71
N LEU A 361 0.69 15.52 -34.13
CA LEU A 361 0.63 14.91 -32.80
C LEU A 361 0.77 13.38 -32.90
N PRO A 362 1.31 12.70 -31.87
CA PRO A 362 1.31 11.24 -31.82
C PRO A 362 -0.11 10.65 -31.88
N VAL A 363 -0.30 9.55 -32.61
CA VAL A 363 -1.64 8.94 -32.82
C VAL A 363 -2.30 8.52 -31.51
N ASN A 364 -1.53 8.08 -30.53
CA ASN A 364 -2.05 7.62 -29.26
C ASN A 364 -2.64 8.76 -28.40
N ILE A 365 -2.42 10.04 -28.72
CA ILE A 365 -2.79 11.14 -27.84
C ILE A 365 -4.30 11.26 -27.61
N VAL A 366 -5.11 10.99 -28.64
CA VAL A 366 -6.58 10.98 -28.55
C VAL A 366 -7.10 9.73 -27.83
N HIS A 367 -6.23 8.77 -27.53
CA HIS A 367 -6.57 7.57 -26.76
C HIS A 367 -5.98 7.60 -25.34
N THR A 368 -5.20 8.63 -25.00
CA THR A 368 -4.56 8.77 -23.68
C THR A 368 -5.55 9.35 -22.67
N PRO A 369 -5.99 8.58 -21.65
CA PRO A 369 -6.89 9.11 -20.63
C PRO A 369 -6.22 10.20 -19.82
N GLY A 370 -6.90 11.34 -19.66
CA GLY A 370 -6.34 12.51 -18.96
C GLY A 370 -5.57 13.49 -19.86
N ALA A 371 -5.35 13.16 -21.13
CA ALA A 371 -5.00 14.17 -22.12
C ALA A 371 -6.24 15.01 -22.42
N VAL A 372 -6.14 16.33 -22.27
CA VAL A 372 -7.28 17.25 -22.38
C VAL A 372 -6.93 18.49 -23.18
N LEU A 373 -7.93 19.05 -23.84
CA LEU A 373 -7.93 20.42 -24.35
C LEU A 373 -8.61 21.30 -23.29
N ARG A 374 -7.89 22.28 -22.77
CA ARG A 374 -8.44 23.31 -21.90
C ARG A 374 -8.89 24.50 -22.76
N LEU A 375 -10.11 24.94 -22.53
CA LEU A 375 -10.67 26.19 -23.06
C LEU A 375 -10.87 27.11 -21.86
N SER A 376 -10.11 28.19 -21.78
CA SER A 376 -10.23 29.17 -20.68
C SER A 376 -10.64 30.52 -21.24
N VAL A 377 -11.68 31.10 -20.66
CA VAL A 377 -12.25 32.39 -21.05
C VAL A 377 -11.81 33.43 -20.05
N TRP A 378 -11.31 34.54 -20.58
CA TRP A 378 -10.71 35.64 -19.84
C TRP A 378 -11.30 36.96 -20.32
N ASP A 379 -11.31 37.94 -19.44
CA ASP A 379 -11.59 39.33 -19.75
C ASP A 379 -10.28 40.12 -19.89
N GLU A 380 -10.06 40.78 -21.02
CA GLU A 380 -8.86 41.58 -21.26
C GLU A 380 -9.00 42.96 -20.61
N ASP A 381 -8.11 43.26 -19.66
CA ASP A 381 -8.14 44.51 -18.91
C ASP A 381 -7.01 45.44 -19.38
N ILE A 382 -7.32 46.70 -19.71
CA ILE A 382 -6.30 47.66 -20.19
C ILE A 382 -5.40 48.14 -19.02
N VAL A 383 -5.94 48.19 -17.80
CA VAL A 383 -5.29 48.81 -16.63
C VAL A 383 -4.92 47.78 -15.56
N LYS A 384 -5.59 46.63 -15.53
CA LYS A 384 -5.40 45.56 -14.55
C LYS A 384 -4.90 44.28 -15.22
N GLU A 385 -4.62 43.27 -14.41
CA GLU A 385 -4.42 41.91 -14.90
C GLU A 385 -5.76 41.35 -15.41
N ASP A 386 -5.71 40.65 -16.54
CA ASP A 386 -6.86 40.00 -17.16
C ASP A 386 -7.63 39.12 -16.17
N ALA A 387 -8.96 39.25 -16.19
CA ALA A 387 -9.82 38.57 -15.23
C ALA A 387 -10.28 37.20 -15.76
N PHE A 388 -9.96 36.13 -15.04
CA PHE A 388 -10.43 34.79 -15.39
C PHE A 388 -11.95 34.68 -15.22
N ILE A 389 -12.67 34.35 -16.30
CA ILE A 389 -14.13 34.17 -16.29
C ILE A 389 -14.48 32.72 -15.93
N GLY A 390 -13.89 31.75 -16.63
CA GLY A 390 -14.16 30.34 -16.42
C GLY A 390 -13.45 29.46 -17.45
N GLU A 391 -13.51 28.15 -17.27
CA GLU A 391 -12.86 27.20 -18.15
C GLU A 391 -13.69 25.94 -18.37
N TYR A 392 -13.32 25.18 -19.41
CA TYR A 392 -13.82 23.86 -19.67
C TYR A 392 -12.66 22.95 -20.13
N PHE A 393 -12.73 21.67 -19.79
CA PHE A 393 -11.74 20.68 -20.19
C PHE A 393 -12.42 19.63 -21.06
N VAL A 394 -12.01 19.55 -22.33
CA VAL A 394 -12.46 18.55 -23.29
C VAL A 394 -11.48 17.37 -23.23
N PRO A 395 -11.89 16.18 -22.78
CA PRO A 395 -11.05 14.98 -22.91
C PRO A 395 -10.74 14.72 -24.39
N LEU A 396 -9.48 14.51 -24.74
CA LEU A 396 -9.12 14.23 -26.14
C LEU A 396 -9.72 12.91 -26.63
N THR A 397 -10.03 11.99 -25.71
CA THR A 397 -10.79 10.74 -25.96
C THR A 397 -12.22 10.96 -26.41
N ASN A 398 -12.77 12.16 -26.21
CA ASN A 398 -14.14 12.52 -26.58
C ASN A 398 -14.20 13.32 -27.88
N ILE A 399 -13.06 13.64 -28.49
CA ILE A 399 -13.02 14.38 -29.77
C ILE A 399 -13.33 13.39 -30.90
N GLU A 400 -14.19 13.80 -31.83
CA GLU A 400 -14.60 12.94 -32.94
C GLU A 400 -13.58 12.91 -34.08
N PHE A 401 -13.48 11.75 -34.74
CA PHE A 401 -12.68 11.60 -35.95
C PHE A 401 -13.38 12.29 -37.13
N LEU A 402 -12.69 13.23 -37.76
CA LEU A 402 -13.15 13.90 -38.97
C LEU A 402 -13.04 12.93 -40.15
N LYS A 403 -14.19 12.40 -40.58
CA LYS A 403 -14.24 11.50 -41.75
C LYS A 403 -13.78 12.25 -43.00
N ASN A 404 -13.07 11.55 -43.90
CA ASN A 404 -12.54 12.13 -45.14
C ASN A 404 -13.60 12.98 -45.88
N ARG A 405 -13.26 14.25 -46.17
CA ARG A 405 -14.07 15.30 -46.82
C ARG A 405 -15.16 15.97 -45.97
N ALA A 406 -15.29 15.65 -44.69
CA ALA A 406 -16.19 16.38 -43.78
C ALA A 406 -15.65 17.78 -43.49
N SER A 407 -16.53 18.78 -43.48
CA SER A 407 -16.20 20.13 -43.04
C SER A 407 -16.28 20.23 -41.52
N MET A 408 -15.55 21.17 -40.92
CA MET A 408 -15.73 21.52 -39.50
C MET A 408 -17.17 21.92 -39.17
N ARG A 409 -17.94 22.41 -40.16
CA ARG A 409 -19.36 22.74 -40.01
C ARG A 409 -20.27 21.52 -39.85
N ASP A 410 -19.81 20.35 -40.28
CA ASP A 410 -20.55 19.09 -40.19
C ASP A 410 -20.31 18.37 -38.85
N VAL A 411 -19.33 18.84 -38.07
CA VAL A 411 -19.00 18.32 -36.74
C VAL A 411 -20.08 18.78 -35.76
N PRO A 412 -20.53 17.95 -34.81
CA PRO A 412 -21.47 18.37 -33.78
C PRO A 412 -21.01 19.63 -33.03
N VAL A 413 -21.95 20.52 -32.75
CA VAL A 413 -21.70 21.71 -31.92
C VAL A 413 -21.65 21.25 -30.46
N SER A 414 -20.56 21.59 -29.77
CA SER A 414 -20.45 21.44 -28.32
C SER A 414 -20.87 22.75 -27.66
N GLU A 415 -21.91 22.69 -26.85
CA GLU A 415 -22.38 23.80 -26.02
C GLU A 415 -22.22 23.39 -24.56
N VAL A 416 -21.29 24.04 -23.85
CA VAL A 416 -20.93 23.64 -22.47
C VAL A 416 -20.83 24.85 -21.56
N ARG A 417 -21.25 24.67 -20.31
CA ARG A 417 -21.15 25.71 -19.29
C ARG A 417 -19.72 25.81 -18.77
N LEU A 418 -19.23 27.04 -18.61
CA LEU A 418 -17.93 27.31 -18.04
C LEU A 418 -17.95 27.04 -16.53
N ARG A 419 -16.88 26.43 -16.03
CA ARG A 419 -16.69 26.14 -14.61
C ARG A 419 -15.50 26.92 -14.05
N ARG A 420 -15.54 27.22 -12.76
CA ARG A 420 -14.36 27.62 -11.98
C ARG A 420 -14.00 26.46 -11.07
N GLN A 421 -12.73 26.07 -11.07
CA GLN A 421 -12.29 25.01 -10.17
C GLN A 421 -12.48 25.40 -8.71
N ASN A 422 -13.11 24.52 -7.94
CA ASN A 422 -13.20 24.68 -6.51
C ASN A 422 -11.85 24.30 -5.87
N LYS A 423 -11.13 25.30 -5.35
CA LYS A 423 -9.85 25.10 -4.65
C LYS A 423 -9.97 24.18 -3.41
N HIS A 424 -11.17 24.05 -2.85
CA HIS A 424 -11.43 23.22 -1.67
C HIS A 424 -11.90 21.79 -1.99
N ALA A 425 -12.22 21.48 -3.25
CA ALA A 425 -12.69 20.16 -3.68
C ALA A 425 -11.78 19.60 -4.79
N GLN A 426 -10.51 19.39 -4.45
CA GLN A 426 -9.52 18.82 -5.37
C GLN A 426 -9.45 17.29 -5.23
N PRO A 427 -9.18 16.55 -6.32
CA PRO A 427 -9.02 15.10 -6.26
C PRO A 427 -7.81 14.68 -5.41
N LYS A 428 -7.80 13.45 -4.88
CA LYS A 428 -6.73 12.98 -3.97
C LYS A 428 -5.32 13.07 -4.58
N VAL A 429 -5.21 12.86 -5.89
CA VAL A 429 -3.94 12.97 -6.61
C VAL A 429 -3.35 14.38 -6.58
N TYR A 430 -4.17 15.42 -6.41
CA TYR A 430 -3.70 16.80 -6.31
C TYR A 430 -2.78 17.01 -5.10
N GLU A 431 -3.12 16.43 -3.95
CA GLU A 431 -2.27 16.48 -2.75
C GLU A 431 -0.96 15.70 -2.93
N LEU A 432 -0.96 14.64 -3.76
CA LEU A 432 0.27 13.92 -4.10
C LEU A 432 1.19 14.80 -4.95
N ILE A 433 0.65 15.49 -5.97
CA ILE A 433 1.40 16.46 -6.78
C ILE A 433 1.90 17.63 -5.91
N ARG A 434 1.07 18.11 -4.98
CA ARG A 434 1.41 19.17 -4.02
C ARG A 434 2.61 18.82 -3.15
N ASN A 435 2.64 17.60 -2.63
CA ASN A 435 3.79 17.11 -1.86
C ASN A 435 5.03 16.99 -2.74
N ARG A 436 4.87 16.51 -3.98
CA ARG A 436 5.97 16.36 -4.93
C ARG A 436 6.60 17.69 -5.37
N ALA A 437 5.82 18.77 -5.44
CA ALA A 437 6.31 20.10 -5.80
C ALA A 437 7.39 20.68 -4.87
N LYS A 438 7.63 20.07 -3.71
CA LYS A 438 8.74 20.44 -2.82
C LYS A 438 10.12 20.15 -3.40
N PHE A 439 10.22 19.16 -4.29
CA PHE A 439 11.49 18.70 -4.86
C PHE A 439 11.45 18.49 -6.38
N ASP A 440 10.27 18.50 -7.01
CA ASP A 440 10.10 18.38 -8.45
C ASP A 440 9.60 19.71 -9.07
N GLN A 441 10.39 20.27 -9.98
CA GLN A 441 10.08 21.52 -10.66
C GLN A 441 8.86 21.41 -11.58
N GLU A 442 8.63 20.26 -12.22
CA GLU A 442 7.48 20.05 -13.10
C GLU A 442 6.18 20.08 -12.29
N ALA A 443 6.17 19.44 -11.13
CA ALA A 443 5.04 19.46 -10.21
C ALA A 443 4.79 20.88 -9.68
N ALA A 444 5.86 21.63 -9.35
CA ALA A 444 5.76 23.01 -8.91
C ALA A 444 5.20 23.93 -10.01
N LEU A 445 5.61 23.74 -11.28
CA LEU A 445 5.08 24.49 -12.42
C LEU A 445 3.59 24.19 -12.64
N PHE A 446 3.19 22.93 -12.58
CA PHE A 446 1.80 22.52 -12.69
C PHE A 446 0.90 23.21 -11.65
N LEU A 447 1.37 23.31 -10.40
CA LEU A 447 0.61 23.98 -9.33
C LEU A 447 0.56 25.50 -9.48
N LYS A 448 1.58 26.13 -10.07
CA LYS A 448 1.56 27.59 -10.32
C LYS A 448 0.54 27.99 -11.38
N GLN A 449 0.20 27.08 -12.28
CA GLN A 449 -0.76 27.31 -13.37
C GLN A 449 -2.23 27.14 -12.92
N ARG A 450 -2.49 26.82 -11.64
CA ARG A 450 -3.83 26.56 -11.06
C ARG A 450 -4.02 27.30 -9.74
#